data_AF-A0A3D4W8Z9-F1
#
_entry.id   AF-A0A3D4W8Z9-F1
#
_cell.length_a   1.000
_cell.length_b   1.000
_cell.length_c   1.000
_cell.angle_alpha   90.00
_cell.angle_beta   90.00
_cell.angle_gamma   90.00
#
_symmetry.space_group_name_H-M   'P 1'
#
loop_
_entity.id
_entity.type
_entity.pdbx_description
1 polymer ?
#
loop_
_entity_poly.entity_id
_entity_poly.type
_entity_poly.pdbx_seq_one_letter_code
_entity_poly.pdbx_strand_id
1 'polypeptide(L)' 'MDLHMPELDGFEATLKIREIEESENRKKVKIFAMTASSVSDESERCYAVGMDGYITKPFRAEEVIRALD' A
#
# COMPACT_ATOMS: atom_id res chain seq x y z
N MET A 1 -0.27 -4.17 1.84
CA MET A 1 -1.70 -3.95 1.53
C MET A 1 -1.99 -4.60 0.19
N ASP A 2 -2.92 -5.54 0.13
CA ASP A 2 -3.35 -6.08 -1.17
C ASP A 2 -4.22 -5.05 -1.89
N LEU A 3 -3.94 -4.76 -3.17
CA LEU A 3 -4.76 -3.80 -3.92
C LEU A 3 -6.13 -4.38 -4.27
N HIS A 4 -6.20 -5.68 -4.52
CA HIS A 4 -7.42 -6.34 -4.96
C HIS A 4 -8.00 -7.18 -3.81
N MET A 5 -8.90 -6.57 -3.04
CA MET A 5 -9.64 -7.21 -1.96
C MET A 5 -11.16 -7.09 -2.18
N PRO A 6 -11.96 -8.08 -1.74
CA PRO A 6 -13.41 -7.94 -1.74
C PRO A 6 -13.87 -6.87 -0.73
N GLU A 7 -15.06 -6.31 -0.97
CA GLU A 7 -15.74 -5.30 -0.12
C GLU A 7 -15.10 -3.91 -0.07
N LEU A 8 -13.80 -3.83 0.21
CA LEU A 8 -13.03 -2.58 0.29
C LEU A 8 -11.67 -2.79 -0.35
N ASP A 9 -11.35 -2.02 -1.38
CA ASP A 9 -10.08 -2.19 -2.08
C ASP A 9 -8.89 -1.63 -1.28
N GLY A 10 -7.67 -2.01 -1.67
CA GLY A 10 -6.46 -1.58 -0.96
C GLY A 10 -6.19 -0.08 -1.02
N PHE A 11 -6.69 0.62 -2.04
CA PHE A 11 -6.58 2.07 -2.15
C PHE A 11 -7.50 2.75 -1.15
N GLU A 12 -8.78 2.37 -1.12
CA GLU A 12 -9.77 2.89 -0.19
C GLU A 12 -9.41 2.57 1.26
N ALA A 13 -8.92 1.35 1.52
CA ALA A 13 -8.43 0.97 2.84
C ALA A 13 -7.27 1.86 3.29
N THR A 14 -6.34 2.19 2.39
CA THR A 14 -5.20 3.07 2.69
C THR A 14 -5.68 4.48 3.01
N LEU A 15 -6.60 5.04 2.21
CA LEU A 15 -7.17 6.37 2.48
C LEU A 15 -7.80 6.44 3.87
N LYS A 16 -8.64 5.46 4.23
CA LYS A 16 -9.26 5.39 5.56
C LYS A 16 -8.22 5.29 6.69
N ILE A 17 -7.13 4.53 6.49
CA ILE A 17 -6.05 4.48 7.48
C ILE A 17 -5.41 5.86 7.63
N ARG A 18 -5.15 6.59 6.54
CA ARG A 18 -4.58 7.94 6.61
C ARG A 18 -5.51 8.93 7.30
N GLU A 19 -6.82 8.86 7.04
CA GLU A 19 -7.83 9.68 7.73
C GLU A 19 -7.88 9.41 9.24
N ILE A 20 -7.78 8.13 9.65
CA ILE A 20 -7.69 7.75 11.07
C ILE A 20 -6.39 8.28 11.69
N GLU A 21 -5.27 8.15 10.99
CA GLU A 21 -3.98 8.66 11.46
C GLU A 21 -4.00 10.18 11.68
N GLU A 22 -4.60 10.93 10.76
CA GLU A 22 -4.74 12.38 10.87
C GLU A 22 -5.71 12.79 11.99
N SER A 23 -6.91 12.21 12.02
CA SER A 23 -7.96 12.56 12.99
C SER A 23 -7.60 12.22 14.44
N GLU A 24 -6.84 11.14 14.65
CA GLU A 24 -6.39 10.72 15.97
C GLU A 24 -4.94 11.14 16.30
N ASN A 25 -4.32 11.96 15.44
CA ASN A 25 -2.92 12.42 15.57
C ASN A 25 -1.93 11.27 15.83
N ARG A 26 -2.11 10.15 15.10
CA ARG A 26 -1.25 8.97 15.18
C ARG A 26 -0.04 9.12 14.26
N LYS A 27 1.03 8.39 14.58
CA LYS A 27 2.17 8.25 13.68
C LYS A 27 1.75 7.49 12.44
N LYS A 28 2.20 7.98 11.27
CA LYS A 28 2.05 7.32 9.98
C LYS A 28 2.67 5.92 9.99
N VAL A 29 1.89 4.88 9.71
CA VAL A 29 2.39 3.51 9.50
C VAL A 29 2.89 3.37 8.06
N LYS A 30 3.98 2.60 7.87
CA LYS A 30 4.45 2.23 6.53
C LYS A 30 3.44 1.29 5.87
N ILE A 31 2.94 1.65 4.69
CA ILE A 31 2.00 0.83 3.89
C ILE A 31 2.62 0.58 2.53
N PHE A 32 2.95 -0.67 2.24
CA PHE A 32 3.40 -1.11 0.91
C PHE A 32 2.26 -1.79 0.16
N ALA A 33 1.98 -1.35 -1.06
CA ALA A 33 1.04 -2.02 -1.95
C ALA A 33 1.54 -3.41 -2.34
N MET A 34 0.63 -4.35 -2.59
CA MET A 34 0.94 -5.65 -3.16
C MET A 34 0.08 -5.80 -4.42
N THR A 35 0.71 -5.73 -5.59
CA THR A 35 0.04 -5.73 -6.90
C THR A 35 0.48 -6.92 -7.75
N ALA A 36 -0.38 -7.42 -8.64
CA ALA A 36 -0.04 -8.45 -9.63
C ALA A 36 0.59 -7.86 -10.91
N SER A 37 0.58 -6.53 -11.09
CA SER A 37 0.99 -5.87 -12.33
C SER A 37 2.07 -4.81 -12.08
N SER A 38 3.05 -4.72 -12.99
CA SER A 38 4.04 -3.63 -13.01
C SER A 38 3.55 -2.42 -13.80
N VAL A 39 2.22 -2.23 -13.93
CA VAL A 39 1.65 -1.16 -14.76
C VAL A 39 1.87 0.16 -14.03
N SER A 40 2.63 1.05 -14.68
CA SER A 40 3.00 2.38 -14.20
C SER A 40 1.83 3.17 -13.60
N ASP A 41 0.62 3.01 -14.15
CA ASP A 41 -0.58 3.71 -13.67
C ASP A 41 -0.98 3.33 -12.24
N GLU A 42 -0.75 2.09 -11.81
CA GLU A 42 -1.03 1.69 -10.42
C GLU A 42 -0.01 2.30 -9.44
N SER A 43 1.22 2.53 -9.90
CA SER A 43 2.29 3.05 -9.05
C SER A 43 2.00 4.49 -8.62
N GLU A 44 1.62 5.38 -9.55
CA GLU A 44 1.26 6.77 -9.23
C GLU A 44 0.07 6.81 -8.28
N ARG A 45 -0.94 5.98 -8.53
CA ARG A 45 -2.12 5.90 -7.68
C ARG A 45 -1.78 5.42 -6.26
N CYS A 46 -0.87 4.45 -6.10
CA CYS A 46 -0.41 3.99 -4.78
C CYS A 46 0.19 5.13 -3.96
N TYR A 47 1.09 5.91 -4.58
CA TYR A 47 1.69 7.06 -3.90
C TYR A 47 0.66 8.17 -3.63
N ALA A 48 -0.26 8.42 -4.55
CA ALA A 48 -1.31 9.44 -4.40
C ALA A 48 -2.23 9.17 -3.21
N VAL A 49 -2.55 7.90 -2.91
CA VAL A 49 -3.34 7.54 -1.72
C VAL A 49 -2.51 7.42 -0.43
N GLY A 50 -1.21 7.72 -0.50
CA GLY A 50 -0.31 7.78 0.65
C GLY A 50 0.38 6.48 1.00
N MET A 51 0.48 5.50 0.09
CA MET A 51 1.34 4.32 0.27
C MET A 51 2.82 4.72 0.15
N ASP A 52 3.69 3.95 0.77
CA ASP A 52 5.14 4.21 0.88
C ASP A 52 5.96 3.44 -0.18
N GLY A 53 5.32 2.51 -0.89
CA GLY A 53 5.91 1.75 -1.98
C GLY A 53 5.00 0.61 -2.43
N TYR A 54 5.53 -0.29 -3.25
CA TYR A 54 4.81 -1.46 -3.74
C TYR A 54 5.72 -2.69 -3.85
N ILE A 55 5.10 -3.86 -3.81
CA ILE A 55 5.73 -5.18 -3.95
C ILE A 55 4.91 -5.95 -5.00
N THR A 56 5.55 -6.43 -6.05
CA THR A 56 4.90 -7.19 -7.12
C THR A 56 4.71 -8.65 -6.73
N LYS A 57 3.51 -9.19 -6.94
CA LYS A 57 3.15 -10.60 -6.77
C LYS A 57 3.45 -11.38 -8.07
N PRO A 58 3.91 -12.64 -7.98
CA PRO A 58 4.33 -13.32 -6.75
C PRO A 58 5.68 -12.77 -6.25
N PHE A 59 5.81 -12.57 -4.93
CA PHE A 59 7.05 -12.11 -4.29
C PHE A 59 7.68 -13.20 -3.42
N ARG A 60 8.97 -13.07 -3.16
CA ARG A 60 9.69 -13.88 -2.18
C ARG A 60 9.85 -13.16 -0.84
N ALA A 61 10.11 -13.91 0.23
CA ALA A 61 10.29 -13.34 1.56
C ALA A 61 11.43 -12.31 1.61
N GLU A 62 12.52 -12.55 0.87
CA GLU A 62 13.66 -11.64 0.78
C GLU A 62 13.29 -10.29 0.16
N GLU A 63 12.35 -10.25 -0.78
CA GLU A 63 11.87 -9.01 -1.41
C GLU A 63 11.06 -8.17 -0.43
N VAL A 64 10.26 -8.83 0.42
CA VAL A 64 9.51 -8.15 1.50
C VAL A 64 10.46 -7.58 2.55
N ILE A 65 11.46 -8.35 2.97
CA ILE A 65 12.45 -7.90 3.97
C ILE A 65 13.18 -6.66 3.46
N ARG A 66 13.67 -6.68 2.21
CA ARG A 66 14.34 -5.52 1.59
C ARG A 66 13.47 -4.27 1.50
N ALA A 67 12.16 -4.41 1.37
CA ALA A 67 11.25 -3.27 1.33
C ALA A 67 11.01 -2.64 2.72
N LEU A 68 11.25 -3.39 3.80
CA LEU A 68 11.02 -2.94 5.18
C LEU A 68 12.23 -2.22 5.80
N ASP A 69 13.44 -2.59 5.37
CA ASP A 69 14.71 -1.93 5.71
C ASP A 69 14.70 -0.44 5.33
#